data_AF-A0A1I7WGH4-F1
#
_entry.id   AF-A0A1I7WGH4-F1
#
_cell.length_a   1.000
_cell.length_b   1.000
_cell.length_c   1.000
_cell.angle_alpha   90.00
_cell.angle_beta   90.00
_cell.angle_gamma   90.00
#
_symmetry.space_group_name_H-M   'P 1'
#
loop_
_entity.id
_entity.type
_entity.pdbx_description
1 polymer ?
#
loop_
_entity_poly.entity_id
_entity_poly.type
_entity_poly.pdbx_seq_one_letter_code
_entity_poly.pdbx_strand_id
1 'polypeptide(L)'
;MVYARILSTQVDPSILGDQLVFRNGRRAQNRFLKAALTERISSWDATDVSKRGIPSQKLINMYEKWGRGGFGMILTGNVIVDPRLF
;
A
#
# COMPACT_ATOMS: atom_id res chain seq x y z
N MET A 1 -26.49 0.79 4.32
CA MET A 1 -26.60 2.23 4.60
C MET A 1 -25.79 2.95 3.53
N VAL A 2 -26.44 3.58 2.55
CA VAL A 2 -25.74 4.35 1.51
C VAL A 2 -25.44 5.71 2.11
N TYR A 3 -24.19 5.94 2.51
CA TYR A 3 -23.78 7.28 2.91
C TYR A 3 -23.98 8.21 1.70
N ALA A 4 -24.82 9.23 1.86
CA ALA A 4 -24.95 10.30 0.86
C ALA A 4 -23.56 10.90 0.60
N ARG A 5 -23.23 11.15 -0.66
CA ARG A 5 -21.95 11.80 -1.01
C ARG A 5 -21.85 13.13 -0.26
N ILE A 6 -20.73 13.35 0.42
CA ILE A 6 -20.43 14.63 1.08
C ILE A 6 -20.34 15.70 -0.02
N LEU A 7 -21.10 16.79 0.12
CA LEU A 7 -21.04 17.92 -0.81
C LEU A 7 -19.64 18.55 -0.74
N SER A 8 -19.04 18.78 -1.91
CA SER A 8 -17.74 19.41 -2.05
C SER A 8 -17.76 20.33 -3.27
N THR A 9 -16.95 21.37 -3.26
CA THR A 9 -16.67 22.17 -4.45
C THR A 9 -16.03 21.30 -5.53
N GLN A 10 -16.43 21.49 -6.78
CA GLN A 10 -15.81 20.83 -7.91
C GLN A 10 -14.40 21.41 -8.11
N VAL A 11 -13.41 20.54 -8.29
CA VAL A 11 -12.02 20.89 -8.59
C VAL A 11 -11.56 20.08 -9.79
N ASP A 12 -10.57 20.57 -10.54
CA ASP A 12 -9.94 19.81 -11.61
C ASP A 12 -8.95 18.78 -11.03
N PRO A 13 -9.18 17.47 -11.20
CA PRO A 13 -8.28 16.43 -10.70
C PRO A 13 -7.16 16.05 -11.68
N SER A 14 -7.04 16.72 -12.84
CA SER A 14 -6.08 16.38 -13.90
C SER A 14 -4.65 16.20 -13.38
N ILE A 15 -4.22 17.03 -12.43
CA ILE A 15 -2.91 16.96 -11.77
C ILE A 15 -2.60 15.59 -11.15
N LEU A 16 -3.61 14.81 -10.76
CA LEU A 16 -3.42 13.47 -10.22
C LEU A 16 -2.87 12.49 -11.25
N GLY A 17 -3.13 12.72 -12.54
CA GLY A 17 -2.60 11.92 -13.65
C GLY A 17 -1.16 12.26 -14.04
N ASP A 18 -0.63 13.40 -13.60
CA ASP A 18 0.70 13.87 -13.97
C ASP A 18 1.82 13.07 -13.30
N GLN A 19 2.93 12.92 -14.02
CA GLN A 19 4.16 12.32 -13.47
C GLN A 19 4.67 13.11 -12.26
N LEU A 20 5.08 12.39 -11.22
CA LEU A 20 5.74 12.96 -10.04
C LEU A 20 7.24 12.62 -10.07
N VAL A 21 8.10 13.64 -10.00
CA VAL A 21 9.57 13.47 -9.92
C VAL A 21 10.01 13.68 -8.47
N PHE A 22 10.65 12.68 -7.88
CA PHE A 22 11.17 12.74 -6.53
C PHE A 22 12.53 13.44 -6.48
N ARG A 23 12.91 13.97 -5.31
CA ARG A 23 14.21 14.63 -5.08
C ARG A 23 15.42 13.72 -5.40
N ASN A 24 15.24 12.40 -5.36
CA ASN A 24 16.25 11.41 -5.70
C ASN A 24 16.24 11.00 -7.19
N GLY A 25 15.51 11.72 -8.05
CA GLY A 25 15.45 11.47 -9.49
C GLY A 25 14.49 10.35 -9.92
N ARG A 26 13.92 9.57 -8.99
CA ARG A 26 12.89 8.57 -9.32
C ARG A 26 11.63 9.26 -9.85
N ARG A 27 10.85 8.53 -10.64
CA ARG A 27 9.63 9.04 -11.28
C ARG A 27 8.48 8.09 -11.01
N ALA A 28 7.35 8.62 -10.58
CA ALA A 28 6.07 7.93 -10.50
C ALA A 28 5.19 8.37 -11.67
N GLN A 29 4.54 7.41 -12.33
CA GLN A 29 3.74 7.65 -13.55
C GLN A 29 2.50 8.52 -13.34
N ASN A 30 2.04 8.67 -12.10
CA ASN A 30 0.95 9.53 -11.68
C ASN A 30 1.07 9.82 -10.16
N ARG A 31 0.14 10.58 -9.60
CA ARG A 31 0.10 10.94 -8.18
C ARG A 31 -0.84 10.05 -7.35
N PHE A 32 -1.31 8.93 -7.88
CA PHE A 32 -2.07 7.96 -7.11
C PHE A 32 -1.16 7.12 -6.23
N LEU A 33 -1.51 7.05 -4.95
CA LEU A 33 -0.79 6.33 -3.92
C LEU A 33 -1.70 5.27 -3.31
N LYS A 34 -1.30 4.00 -3.37
CA LYS A 34 -1.84 3.00 -2.44
C LYS A 34 -1.20 3.25 -1.08
N ALA A 35 -2.00 3.69 -0.11
CA ALA A 35 -1.55 3.97 1.26
C ALA A 35 -1.13 2.70 2.02
N ALA A 36 -0.37 2.87 3.10
CA ALA A 36 -0.01 1.75 3.99
C ALA A 36 -1.28 1.18 4.64
N LEU A 37 -1.41 -0.15 4.65
CA LEU A 37 -2.55 -0.87 5.24
C LEU A 37 -2.02 -2.02 6.10
N THR A 38 -2.71 -2.38 7.18
CA THR A 38 -2.44 -3.63 7.90
C THR A 38 -3.30 -4.74 7.31
N GLU A 39 -2.69 -5.66 6.56
CA GLU A 39 -3.46 -6.66 5.83
C GLU A 39 -3.71 -7.95 6.60
N ARG A 40 -3.07 -8.13 7.77
CA ARG A 40 -3.25 -9.28 8.70
C ARG A 40 -3.14 -10.68 8.06
N ILE A 41 -2.34 -10.82 7.01
CA ILE A 41 -2.19 -12.08 6.24
C ILE A 41 -0.75 -12.59 6.14
N SER A 42 0.18 -12.02 6.91
CA SER A 42 1.51 -12.60 7.12
C SER A 42 1.44 -13.76 8.11
N SER A 43 2.42 -14.65 8.10
CA SER A 43 2.50 -15.73 9.08
C SER A 43 2.69 -15.19 10.50
N TRP A 44 2.25 -15.96 11.49
CA TRP A 44 2.46 -15.67 12.90
C TRP A 44 2.47 -16.97 13.70
N ASP A 45 3.30 -17.04 14.74
CA ASP A 45 3.38 -18.16 15.68
C ASP A 45 3.65 -17.62 17.10
N ALA A 46 2.98 -18.19 18.09
CA ALA A 46 3.08 -17.74 19.49
C ALA A 46 4.46 -18.01 20.09
N THR A 47 5.14 -19.07 19.65
CA THR A 47 6.38 -19.58 20.28
C THR A 47 7.57 -19.52 19.33
N ASP A 48 7.36 -19.90 18.07
CA ASP A 48 8.41 -19.98 17.07
C ASP A 48 8.57 -18.62 16.37
N VAL A 49 9.47 -17.79 16.92
CA VAL A 49 9.76 -16.45 16.40
C VAL A 49 10.17 -16.48 14.92
N SER A 50 10.78 -17.58 14.44
CA SER A 50 11.20 -17.70 13.03
C SER A 50 10.02 -17.76 12.05
N LYS A 51 8.82 -18.07 12.53
CA LYS A 51 7.59 -18.17 11.73
C LYS A 51 6.76 -16.88 11.72
N ARG A 52 7.25 -15.77 12.28
CA ARG A 52 6.51 -14.50 12.32
C ARG A 52 6.86 -13.61 11.14
N GLY A 53 5.86 -12.96 10.55
CA GLY A 53 6.05 -11.92 9.54
C GLY A 53 6.39 -12.41 8.13
N ILE A 54 6.36 -13.72 7.85
CA ILE A 54 6.67 -14.26 6.53
C ILE A 54 5.53 -13.90 5.57
N PRO A 55 5.82 -13.27 4.40
CA PRO A 55 4.82 -12.99 3.39
C PRO A 55 4.15 -14.27 2.88
N SER A 56 2.82 -14.35 3.00
CA SER A 56 2.07 -15.45 2.39
C SER A 56 1.89 -15.24 0.89
N GLN A 57 1.60 -16.30 0.14
CA GLN A 57 1.28 -16.18 -1.30
C GLN A 57 0.09 -15.23 -1.56
N LYS A 58 -0.87 -15.16 -0.62
CA LYS A 58 -1.99 -14.21 -0.70
C LYS A 58 -1.51 -12.75 -0.64
N LEU A 59 -0.56 -12.46 0.25
CA LEU A 59 0.04 -11.13 0.36
C LEU A 59 0.80 -10.77 -0.93
N ILE A 60 1.60 -11.70 -1.45
CA ILE A 60 2.34 -11.52 -2.72
C ILE A 60 1.38 -11.20 -3.86
N ASN A 61 0.35 -12.03 -4.07
CA ASN A 61 -0.62 -11.84 -5.15
C ASN A 61 -1.38 -10.51 -5.06
N MET A 62 -1.65 -10.04 -3.84
CA MET A 62 -2.33 -8.76 -3.62
C MET A 62 -1.42 -7.58 -4.00
N TYR A 63 -0.15 -7.59 -3.57
CA TYR A 63 0.82 -6.57 -3.97
C TYR A 63 1.10 -6.60 -5.46
N GLU A 64 1.11 -7.77 -6.10
CA GLU A 64 1.20 -7.89 -7.55
C GLU A 64 0.01 -7.21 -8.24
N LYS A 65 -1.22 -7.46 -7.79
CA LYS A 65 -2.42 -6.84 -8.35
C LYS A 65 -2.40 -5.31 -8.22
N TRP A 66 -1.95 -4.79 -7.07
CA TRP A 66 -1.76 -3.35 -6.91
C TRP A 66 -0.65 -2.82 -7.83
N GLY A 67 0.46 -3.55 -7.96
CA GLY A 67 1.57 -3.20 -8.88
C GLY A 67 1.11 -3.10 -10.33
N ARG A 68 0.20 -3.97 -10.75
CA ARG A 68 -0.41 -3.95 -12.10
C ARG A 68 -1.57 -2.96 -12.23
N GLY A 69 -2.03 -2.37 -11.13
CA GLY A 69 -3.19 -1.48 -11.08
C GLY A 69 -2.92 -0.03 -11.51
N GLY A 70 -1.71 0.29 -11.96
CA GLY A 70 -1.37 1.62 -12.48
C GLY A 70 -1.16 2.69 -11.42
N PHE A 71 -0.95 2.33 -10.15
CA PHE A 71 -0.57 3.30 -9.13
C PHE A 71 0.82 3.90 -9.43
N GLY A 72 0.98 5.20 -9.16
CA GLY A 72 2.29 5.85 -9.21
C GLY A 72 3.19 5.40 -8.07
N MET A 73 2.59 5.07 -6.93
CA MET A 73 3.29 4.62 -5.73
C MET A 73 2.45 3.60 -4.96
N ILE A 74 3.13 2.67 -4.31
CA ILE A 74 2.53 1.67 -3.44
C ILE A 74 3.35 1.63 -2.16
N LEU A 75 2.71 1.90 -1.02
CA LEU A 75 3.30 1.66 0.28
C LEU A 75 2.97 0.24 0.73
N THR A 76 3.99 -0.44 1.25
CA THR A 76 3.77 -1.67 2.01
C THR A 76 2.94 -1.36 3.26
N GLY A 77 2.35 -2.39 3.86
CA GLY A 77 1.92 -2.32 5.25
C GLY A 77 3.11 -2.07 6.18
N ASN A 78 2.82 -1.88 7.46
CA ASN A 78 3.86 -1.76 8.47
C ASN A 78 4.64 -3.09 8.53
N VAL A 79 5.90 -3.04 8.10
CA VAL A 79 6.81 -4.19 8.13
C VAL A 79 7.55 -4.18 9.45
N ILE A 80 7.40 -5.25 10.22
CA ILE A 80 8.07 -5.42 11.49
C ILE A 80 9.50 -5.91 11.23
N VAL A 81 10.47 -5.13 11.69
CA VAL A 81 11.91 -5.37 11.47
C VAL A 81 12.54 -6.23 12.55
N ASP A 82 11.90 -6.36 13.70
CA ASP A 82 12.29 -7.26 14.79
C ASP A 82 11.11 -8.18 15.13
N PRO A 83 11.20 -9.49 14.84
CA PRO A 83 10.11 -10.44 15.08
C PRO A 83 9.83 -10.71 16.57
N ARG A 84 10.70 -10.21 17.47
CA ARG A 84 10.54 -10.32 18.93
C ARG A 84 9.63 -9.25 19.53
N LEU A 85 9.40 -8.14 18.81
CA LEU A 85 8.55 -7.02 19.27
C LEU A 85 7.05 -7.24 19.00
N PHE A 86 6.65 -8.50 18.83
CA PHE A 86 5.27 -8.96 18.58
C PHE A 86 4.68 -9.61 19.82
#